data_AF-A0A970GKF3-F1
#
_entry.id   AF-A0A970GKF3-F1
#
_cell.length_a   1.000
_cell.length_b   1.000
_cell.length_c   1.000
_cell.angle_alpha   90.00
_cell.angle_beta   90.00
_cell.angle_gamma   90.00
#
_symmetry.space_group_name_H-M   'P 1'
#
loop_
_entity.id
_entity.type
_entity.pdbx_description
1 polymer ?
#
loop_
_entity_poly.entity_id
_entity_poly.type
_entity_poly.pdbx_seq_one_letter_code
_entity_poly.pdbx_strand_id
1 'polypeptide(L)' 'MRSTFFGLEIGRRAIMAQRTALDVTSHNIANANTPGFSRQQAVMSATTPYPVPAMQRGAGAGQLGTGVT' A
#
# COMPACT_ATOMS: atom_id res chain seq x y z
N MET A 1 3.56 -19.40 11.91
CA MET A 1 4.92 -19.33 11.34
C MET A 1 4.91 -18.36 10.16
N ARG A 2 5.96 -17.55 10.01
CA ARG A 2 6.09 -16.56 8.92
C ARG A 2 6.56 -17.28 7.66
N SER A 3 5.94 -16.99 6.51
CA SER A 3 6.36 -17.56 5.21
C SER A 3 7.75 -17.06 4.80
N THR A 4 8.54 -17.90 4.14
CA THR A 4 9.83 -17.51 3.53
C THR A 4 9.66 -16.39 2.50
N PHE A 5 8.48 -16.31 1.85
CA PHE A 5 8.14 -15.27 0.87
C PHE A 5 7.62 -13.97 1.48
N PHE A 6 7.58 -13.84 2.80
CA PHE A 6 7.00 -12.67 3.48
C PHE A 6 7.62 -11.34 3.03
N GLY A 7 8.96 -11.28 2.92
CA GLY A 7 9.65 -10.08 2.44
C GLY A 7 9.38 -9.79 0.96
N LEU A 8 9.30 -10.83 0.13
CA LEU A 8 9.00 -10.70 -1.29
C LEU A 8 7.57 -10.18 -1.54
N GLU A 9 6.60 -10.62 -0.72
CA GLU A 9 5.24 -10.10 -0.80
C GLU A 9 5.15 -8.63 -0.40
N ILE A 10 5.92 -8.19 0.60
CA ILE A 10 6.02 -6.76 0.96
C ILE A 10 6.57 -5.96 -0.22
N GLY A 11 7.66 -6.44 -0.84
CA GLY A 11 8.25 -5.79 -2.01
C GLY A 11 7.28 -5.74 -3.20
N ARG A 12 6.57 -6.83 -3.46
CA ARG A 12 5.55 -6.91 -4.52
C ARG A 12 4.44 -5.88 -4.30
N ARG A 13 3.93 -5.78 -3.07
CA ARG A 13 2.90 -4.78 -2.70
C ARG A 13 3.40 -3.35 -2.87
N ALA A 14 4.63 -3.07 -2.45
CA ALA A 14 5.24 -1.75 -2.64
C ALA A 14 5.32 -1.37 -4.12
N ILE A 15 5.83 -2.28 -4.98
CA ILE A 15 5.93 -2.04 -6.42
C ILE A 15 4.55 -1.81 -7.04
N MET A 16 3.54 -2.60 -6.64
CA MET A 16 2.18 -2.43 -7.14
C MET A 16 1.54 -1.12 -6.71
N ALA A 17 1.68 -0.72 -5.44
CA ALA A 17 1.16 0.55 -4.94
C ALA A 17 1.79 1.74 -5.68
N GLN A 18 3.11 1.70 -5.91
CA GLN A 18 3.81 2.73 -6.67
C GLN A 18 3.36 2.76 -8.14
N ARG A 19 3.15 1.60 -8.77
CA ARG A 19 2.63 1.52 -10.13
C ARG A 19 1.27 2.21 -10.26
N THR A 20 0.34 1.93 -9.34
CA THR A 20 -0.97 2.59 -9.33
C THR A 20 -0.84 4.10 -9.14
N ALA A 21 0.08 4.57 -8.30
CA ALA A 21 0.33 6.00 -8.12
C ALA A 21 0.88 6.66 -9.39
N LEU A 22 1.72 5.97 -10.16
CA LEU A 22 2.19 6.43 -11.47
C LEU A 22 1.06 6.46 -12.50
N ASP A 23 0.15 5.49 -12.49
CA ASP A 23 -1.01 5.46 -13.38
C ASP A 23 -1.94 6.66 -13.12
N VAL A 24 -2.22 6.99 -11.84
CA VAL A 24 -2.97 8.20 -11.45
C VAL A 24 -2.24 9.47 -11.91
N THR A 25 -0.91 9.51 -11.75
CA THR A 25 -0.10 10.64 -12.19
C THR A 25 -0.17 10.83 -13.71
N SER A 26 -0.04 9.75 -14.47
CA SER A 26 -0.17 9.73 -15.92
C SER A 26 -1.55 10.23 -16.37
N HIS A 27 -2.61 9.74 -15.73
CA HIS A 27 -3.98 10.19 -15.99
C HIS A 27 -4.17 11.69 -15.74
N ASN A 28 -3.61 12.22 -14.65
CA ASN A 28 -3.67 13.65 -14.36
C ASN A 28 -2.92 14.48 -15.39
N ILE A 29 -1.73 14.05 -15.82
CA ILE A 29 -0.93 14.74 -16.84
C ILE A 29 -1.67 14.78 -18.17
N ALA A 30 -2.25 13.66 -18.59
CA ALA A 30 -2.98 13.56 -19.84
C ALA A 30 -4.19 14.50 -19.91
N ASN A 31 -4.81 14.81 -18.76
CA ASN A 31 -5.99 15.67 -18.67
C ASN A 31 -5.70 17.09 -18.14
N ALA A 32 -4.42 17.47 -17.99
CA ALA A 32 -4.03 18.72 -17.35
C ALA A 32 -4.60 19.98 -18.01
N ASN A 33 -4.85 19.93 -19.33
CA ASN A 33 -5.38 21.06 -20.11
C ASN A 33 -6.89 20.99 -20.35
N THR A 34 -7.58 19.97 -19.81
CA THR A 34 -9.03 19.81 -19.97
C THR A 34 -9.77 20.77 -19.03
N PRO A 35 -10.55 21.74 -19.54
CA PRO A 35 -11.28 22.67 -18.68
C PRO A 35 -12.25 21.93 -17.75
N GLY A 36 -12.23 22.28 -16.46
CA GLY A 36 -13.08 21.65 -15.45
C GLY A 36 -12.58 20.28 -14.94
N PHE A 37 -11.40 19.82 -15.36
CA PHE A 37 -10.81 18.59 -14.84
C PHE A 37 -10.43 18.72 -13.35
N SER A 38 -10.80 17.72 -12.55
CA SER A 38 -10.40 17.60 -11.15
C SER A 38 -9.38 16.48 -10.99
N ARG A 39 -8.20 16.81 -10.47
CA ARG A 39 -7.09 15.86 -10.31
C ARG A 39 -7.43 14.78 -9.28
N GLN A 40 -6.93 13.57 -9.51
CA GLN A 40 -7.00 12.48 -8.54
C GLN A 40 -5.69 12.36 -7.75
N GLN A 41 -5.74 11.87 -6.52
CA GLN A 41 -4.56 11.65 -5.68
C GLN A 41 -4.54 10.23 -5.15
N ALA A 42 -3.44 9.51 -5.40
CA ALA A 42 -3.18 8.23 -4.76
C ALA A 42 -2.75 8.46 -3.30
N VAL A 43 -3.43 7.81 -2.36
CA VAL A 43 -3.11 7.85 -0.92
C VAL A 43 -2.75 6.45 -0.48
N MET A 44 -1.51 6.27 -0.04
CA MET A 44 -1.00 5.00 0.43
C MET A 44 -1.28 4.82 1.91
N SER A 45 -1.68 3.62 2.31
CA SER A 45 -1.96 3.26 3.69
C SER A 45 -1.27 1.94 4.07
N ALA A 46 -0.88 1.83 5.34
CA ALA A 46 -0.27 0.61 5.85
C ALA A 46 -1.31 -0.53 5.87
N THR A 47 -0.89 -1.71 5.42
CA THR A 47 -1.76 -2.90 5.49
C THR A 47 -1.82 -3.45 6.91
N THR A 48 -2.87 -4.24 7.20
CA THR A 48 -3.04 -4.87 8.51
C THR A 48 -1.78 -5.65 8.91
N PRO A 49 -1.14 -5.31 10.03
CA PRO A 49 0.13 -5.92 10.41
C PRO A 49 -0.05 -7.38 10.80
N TYR A 50 1.04 -8.14 10.74
CA TYR A 50 1.07 -9.54 11.17
C TYR A 50 1.08 -9.60 12.71
N PRO A 51 0.05 -10.20 13.34
CA PRO A 51 -0.09 -10.18 14.78
C PRO A 51 0.87 -11.17 15.46
N VAL A 52 1.31 -10.82 16.67
CA VAL A 52 2.02 -11.75 17.54
C VAL A 52 1.13 -12.96 17.90
N PRO A 53 1.67 -14.17 18.04
CA PRO A 53 0.92 -15.32 18.55
C PRO A 53 0.53 -15.11 20.03
N ALA A 54 -0.74 -14.83 20.30
CA ALA A 54 -1.30 -14.70 21.65
C ALA A 54 -2.79 -15.09 21.65
N MET A 55 -3.32 -15.53 22.81
CA MET A 55 -4.76 -15.86 22.95
C MET A 55 -5.66 -14.63 22.77
N GLN A 56 -5.15 -13.44 23.04
CA GLN A 56 -5.82 -12.16 22.83
C GLN A 56 -5.01 -11.35 21.81
N ARG A 57 -5.37 -11.45 20.53
CA ARG A 57 -4.66 -10.77 19.42
C ARG A 57 -5.11 -9.31 19.32
N GLY A 58 -4.70 -8.48 20.28
CA GLY A 58 -4.88 -7.04 20.22
C GLY A 58 -3.92 -6.38 19.23
N ALA A 59 -4.34 -5.26 18.62
CA ALA A 59 -3.44 -4.31 18.00
C ALA A 59 -2.53 -3.73 19.10
N GLY A 60 -1.25 -4.07 19.09
CA GLY A 60 -0.32 -3.74 20.19
C GLY A 60 1.11 -3.64 19.69
N ALA A 61 2.01 -3.16 20.55
CA ALA A 61 3.44 -3.03 20.23
C ALA A 61 4.06 -4.39 19.87
N GLY A 62 5.00 -4.40 18.92
CA GLY A 62 5.73 -5.59 18.49
C GLY A 62 5.14 -6.34 17.28
N GLN A 63 4.12 -5.79 16.62
CA GLN A 63 3.60 -6.35 15.38
C GLN A 63 4.52 -6.08 14.18
N LEU A 64 4.50 -6.99 13.20
CA LEU A 64 5.31 -6.84 11.99
C LEU A 64 4.48 -6.23 10.86
N GLY A 65 4.99 -5.16 10.24
CA GLY A 65 4.34 -4.56 9.08
C GLY A 65 4.25 -5.53 7.89
N THR A 66 3.17 -5.44 7.13
CA THR A 66 2.87 -6.31 5.98
C THR A 66 2.90 -5.58 4.63
N GLY A 67 3.41 -4.35 4.63
CA GLY A 67 3.54 -3.50 3.46
C GLY A 67 2.52 -2.37 3.41
N VAL A 68 2.18 -1.98 2.19
CA VAL A 68 1.38 -0.78 1.87
C VAL A 68 0.40 -1.11 0.75
N THR A 69 -0.75 -0.42 0.75
CA THR A 69 -1.75 -0.43 -0.32
C THR A 69 -2.12 1.00 -0.69
#